data_AF-A0A972QA97-F1
#
_entry.id   AF-A0A972QA97-F1
#
_cell.length_a   1.000
_cell.length_b   1.000
_cell.length_c   1.000
_cell.angle_alpha   90.00
_cell.angle_beta   90.00
_cell.angle_gamma   90.00
#
_symmetry.space_group_name_H-M   'P 1'
#
loop_
_entity.id
_entity.type
_entity.pdbx_description
1 polymer ?
#
loop_
_entity_poly.entity_id
_entity_poly.type
_entity_poly.pdbx_seq_one_letter_code
_entity_poly.pdbx_strand_id
1 'polypeptide(L)'
;MLNDKPLLDIVKVHPLKKFRLKITFEDGVEGIVDIGKNVTFDGVFEPLKDEAFFRRVEVNPDTGTIEWPNGADLDPVVLYAQITKKTIKQAHYEDVYPQRR
;
A
#
# COMPACT_ATOMS: atom_id res chain seq x y z
N MET A 1 -3.44 2.34 27.85
CA MET A 1 -3.30 3.29 26.73
C MET A 1 -2.72 2.48 25.58
N LEU A 2 -3.58 1.88 24.77
CA LEU A 2 -3.16 1.05 23.65
C LEU A 2 -2.70 2.00 22.53
N ASN A 3 -1.38 2.10 22.32
CA ASN A 3 -0.83 2.60 21.07
C ASN A 3 -0.95 1.46 20.04
N ASP A 4 -2.18 1.10 19.67
CA ASP A 4 -2.46 0.06 18.67
C ASP A 4 -2.44 0.70 17.28
N LYS A 5 -1.26 1.10 16.81
CA LYS A 5 -1.11 1.29 15.36
C LYS A 5 -1.19 -0.11 14.74
N PRO A 6 -2.11 -0.36 13.80
CA PRO A 6 -2.12 -1.56 12.96
C PRO A 6 -0.72 -1.93 12.48
N LEU A 7 -0.29 -3.19 12.59
CA LEU A 7 0.99 -3.67 12.05
C LEU A 7 0.94 -3.86 10.52
N LEU A 8 0.51 -2.85 9.77
CA LEU A 8 0.43 -2.86 8.31
C LEU A 8 1.27 -1.77 7.66
N ASP A 9 2.26 -1.22 8.35
CA ASP A 9 3.17 -0.29 7.69
C ASP A 9 3.83 -0.99 6.50
N ILE A 10 3.78 -0.33 5.35
CA ILE A 10 4.56 -0.77 4.20
C ILE A 10 6.01 -0.43 4.52
N VAL A 11 6.86 -1.46 4.56
CA VAL A 11 8.30 -1.29 4.84
C VAL A 11 9.15 -1.29 3.58
N LYS A 12 8.57 -1.74 2.46
CA LYS A 12 9.26 -1.76 1.16
C LYS A 12 8.28 -1.67 0.00
N VAL A 13 8.65 -0.85 -0.98
CA VAL A 13 7.99 -0.79 -2.29
C VAL A 13 9.03 -0.94 -3.40
N HIS A 14 8.69 -1.69 -4.44
CA HIS A 14 9.50 -1.79 -5.65
C HIS A 14 8.61 -1.68 -6.89
N PRO A 15 8.78 -0.64 -7.73
CA PRO A 15 7.98 -0.48 -8.92
C PRO A 15 8.41 -1.46 -10.02
N LEU A 16 7.42 -2.10 -10.62
CA LEU A 16 7.53 -3.05 -11.72
C LEU A 16 6.93 -2.45 -13.00
N LYS A 17 7.18 -3.12 -14.14
CA LYS A 17 6.57 -2.75 -15.42
C LYS A 17 5.04 -2.81 -15.36
N LYS A 18 4.41 -1.98 -16.19
CA LYS A 18 2.94 -1.91 -16.37
C LYS A 18 2.21 -1.47 -15.10
N PHE A 19 2.71 -0.41 -14.45
CA PHE A 19 2.07 0.19 -13.26
C PHE A 19 1.81 -0.78 -12.10
N ARG A 20 2.72 -1.75 -11.92
CA ARG A 20 2.64 -2.72 -10.82
C ARG A 20 3.61 -2.37 -9.72
N LEU A 21 3.24 -2.62 -8.48
CA LEU A 21 4.12 -2.47 -7.32
C LEU A 21 4.27 -3.81 -6.63
N LYS A 22 5.51 -4.15 -6.28
CA LYS A 22 5.81 -5.19 -5.29
C LYS A 22 5.92 -4.52 -3.93
N ILE A 23 5.11 -4.96 -2.98
CA ILE A 23 4.96 -4.35 -1.65
C ILE A 23 5.30 -5.39 -0.59
N THR A 24 6.03 -4.97 0.45
CA THR A 24 6.28 -5.75 1.67
C THR A 24 5.77 -4.98 2.87
N PHE A 25 4.96 -5.63 3.69
CA PHE A 25 4.45 -5.11 4.96
C PHE A 25 5.36 -5.52 6.12
N GLU A 26 5.28 -4.81 7.24
CA GLU A 26 6.09 -5.08 8.43
C GLU A 26 5.87 -6.48 9.04
N ASP A 27 4.67 -7.06 8.86
CA ASP A 27 4.34 -8.44 9.27
C ASP A 27 4.99 -9.51 8.37
N GLY A 28 5.72 -9.08 7.33
CA GLY A 28 6.41 -9.95 6.37
C GLY A 28 5.55 -10.38 5.19
N VAL A 29 4.26 -10.02 5.13
CA VAL A 29 3.43 -10.26 3.95
C VAL A 29 3.99 -9.49 2.77
N GLU A 30 4.06 -10.16 1.62
CA GLU A 30 4.55 -9.59 0.38
C GLU A 30 3.58 -9.90 -0.76
N GLY A 31 3.40 -8.96 -1.68
CA GLY A 31 2.58 -9.19 -2.86
C GLY A 31 2.80 -8.19 -3.97
N ILE A 32 2.18 -8.49 -5.12
CA ILE A 32 2.18 -7.60 -6.29
C ILE A 32 0.76 -7.08 -6.49
N VAL A 33 0.64 -5.76 -6.59
CA VAL A 33 -0.59 -5.05 -6.93
C VAL A 33 -0.45 -4.39 -8.30
N ASP A 34 -1.53 -4.40 -9.09
CA ASP A 34 -1.64 -3.74 -10.39
C ASP A 34 -2.39 -2.43 -10.23
N ILE A 35 -1.64 -1.35 -10.00
CA ILE A 35 -2.20 -0.02 -9.73
C ILE A 35 -2.95 0.49 -10.96
N GLY A 36 -2.44 0.22 -12.16
CA GLY A 36 -3.08 0.63 -13.42
C GLY A 36 -4.45 -0.02 -13.67
N LYS A 37 -4.80 -1.09 -12.96
CA LYS A 37 -6.15 -1.69 -12.98
C LYS A 37 -7.03 -1.25 -11.82
N ASN A 38 -6.42 -0.85 -10.71
CA ASN A 38 -7.12 -0.61 -9.44
C ASN A 38 -7.39 0.88 -9.19
N VAL A 39 -6.66 1.76 -9.87
CA VAL A 39 -6.73 3.22 -9.70
C VAL A 39 -6.93 3.87 -11.06
N THR A 40 -7.94 4.74 -11.17
CA THR A 40 -8.08 5.65 -12.30
C THR A 40 -7.05 6.77 -12.15
N PHE A 41 -6.24 7.03 -13.17
CA PHE A 41 -5.24 8.09 -13.14
C PHE A 41 -5.83 9.44 -13.55
N ASP A 42 -6.54 10.07 -12.64
CA ASP A 42 -7.06 11.43 -12.76
C ASP A 42 -6.77 12.25 -11.50
N GLY A 43 -7.00 13.56 -11.56
CA GLY A 43 -6.77 14.46 -10.44
C GLY A 43 -5.34 14.35 -9.89
N VAL A 44 -5.21 14.09 -8.58
CA VAL A 44 -3.89 13.93 -7.93
C VAL A 44 -3.11 12.71 -8.46
N PHE A 45 -3.78 11.71 -9.03
CA PHE A 45 -3.13 10.53 -9.62
C PHE A 45 -2.80 10.70 -11.10
N GLU A 46 -3.20 11.80 -11.74
CA GLU A 46 -2.97 12.01 -13.17
C GLU A 46 -1.48 11.89 -13.59
N PRO A 47 -0.50 12.43 -12.83
CA PRO A 47 0.92 12.25 -13.16
C PRO A 47 1.37 10.78 -13.22
N LEU A 48 0.64 9.85 -12.60
CA LEU A 48 0.97 8.42 -12.62
C LEU A 48 0.77 7.76 -13.99
N LYS A 49 0.11 8.44 -14.95
CA LYS A 49 0.06 8.00 -16.36
C LYS A 49 1.45 7.88 -16.99
N ASP A 50 2.42 8.67 -16.52
CA ASP A 50 3.82 8.55 -16.93
C ASP A 50 4.51 7.47 -16.09
N GLU A 51 4.96 6.39 -16.74
CA GLU A 51 5.66 5.29 -16.07
C GLU A 51 6.96 5.75 -15.40
N ALA A 52 7.65 6.78 -15.93
CA ALA A 52 8.83 7.34 -15.28
C ALA A 52 8.49 8.02 -13.96
N PHE A 53 7.37 8.77 -13.91
CA PHE A 53 6.87 9.38 -12.68
C PHE A 53 6.34 8.34 -11.70
N PHE A 54 5.56 7.36 -12.19
CA PHE A 54 5.06 6.23 -11.39
C PHE A 54 6.18 5.48 -10.65
N ARG A 55 7.35 5.33 -11.29
CA ARG A 55 8.50 4.65 -10.68
C ARG A 55 9.16 5.42 -9.54
N ARG A 56 8.74 6.66 -9.26
CA ARG A 56 9.22 7.49 -8.15
C ARG A 56 8.44 7.23 -6.85
N VAL A 57 7.65 6.17 -6.79
CA VAL A 57 6.95 5.74 -5.57
C VAL A 57 7.97 5.46 -4.47
N GLU A 58 7.66 5.93 -3.27
CA GLU A 58 8.47 5.74 -2.06
C GLU A 58 7.58 5.34 -0.89
N VAL A 59 8.19 4.78 0.16
CA VAL A 59 7.50 4.55 1.43
C VAL A 59 7.60 5.83 2.26
N ASN A 60 6.47 6.31 2.77
CA ASN A 60 6.47 7.41 3.74
C ASN A 60 6.73 6.82 5.15
N PRO A 61 7.88 7.13 5.79
CA PRO A 61 8.24 6.54 7.08
C PRO A 61 7.40 7.05 8.25
N ASP A 62 6.75 8.20 8.12
CA ASP A 62 5.93 8.78 9.19
C ASP A 62 4.53 8.15 9.21
N THR A 63 3.97 7.88 8.03
CA THR A 63 2.61 7.35 7.88
C THR A 63 2.57 5.84 7.68
N GLY A 64 3.62 5.23 7.14
CA GLY A 64 3.64 3.82 6.72
C GLY A 64 2.95 3.56 5.38
N THR A 65 2.58 4.62 4.65
CA THR A 65 1.94 4.53 3.32
C THR A 65 2.98 4.42 2.20
N ILE A 66 2.52 4.21 0.97
CA ILE A 66 3.31 4.54 -0.23
C ILE A 66 2.82 5.88 -0.79
N GLU A 67 3.75 6.68 -1.27
CA GLU A 67 3.46 8.00 -1.85
C GLU A 67 4.31 8.31 -3.08
N TRP A 68 3.85 9.28 -3.87
CA TRP A 68 4.57 9.86 -5.00
C TRP A 68 4.96 11.32 -4.71
N PRO A 69 5.94 11.90 -5.44
CA PRO A 69 6.44 13.26 -5.18
C PRO A 69 5.40 14.39 -5.23
N ASN A 70 4.23 14.14 -5.80
CA ASN A 70 3.12 15.09 -5.87
C ASN A 70 2.12 14.96 -4.70
N GLY A 71 2.42 14.11 -3.70
CA GLY A 71 1.57 13.89 -2.53
C GLY A 71 0.42 12.92 -2.75
N ALA A 72 0.34 12.25 -3.91
CA ALA A 72 -0.57 11.13 -4.07
C ALA A 72 -0.10 9.96 -3.21
N ASP A 73 -0.98 9.36 -2.42
CA ASP A 73 -0.67 8.20 -1.58
C ASP A 73 -1.71 7.09 -1.71
N LEU A 74 -1.37 5.90 -1.21
CA LEU A 74 -2.29 4.76 -1.13
C LEU A 74 -2.23 4.11 0.25
N ASP A 75 -3.41 3.85 0.79
CA ASP A 75 -3.62 3.28 2.13
C ASP A 75 -3.11 1.81 2.22
N PRO A 76 -2.21 1.50 3.17
CA PRO A 76 -1.69 0.15 3.38
C PRO A 76 -2.76 -0.91 3.60
N VAL A 77 -3.84 -0.61 4.30
CA VAL A 77 -4.92 -1.57 4.61
C VAL A 77 -5.60 -2.02 3.31
N VAL A 78 -5.82 -1.08 2.38
CA VAL A 78 -6.41 -1.36 1.07
C VAL A 78 -5.50 -2.28 0.27
N LEU A 79 -4.20 -1.99 0.26
CA LEU A 79 -3.21 -2.78 -0.47
C LEU A 79 -3.03 -4.17 0.15
N TYR A 80 -3.04 -4.27 1.48
CA TYR A 80 -2.95 -5.53 2.21
C TYR A 80 -4.13 -6.44 1.91
N ALA A 81 -5.36 -5.91 1.97
CA ALA A 81 -6.57 -6.63 1.61
C ALA A 81 -6.53 -7.16 0.17
N GLN A 82 -6.05 -6.36 -0.78
CA GLN A 82 -5.90 -6.77 -2.18
C GLN A 82 -4.87 -7.90 -2.36
N ILE A 83 -3.77 -7.87 -1.60
CA ILE A 83 -2.69 -8.86 -1.66
C ILE A 83 -3.11 -10.17 -1.00
N THR A 84 -3.70 -10.10 0.19
CA THR A 84 -4.10 -11.27 1.00
C THR A 84 -5.46 -11.84 0.62
N LYS A 85 -6.23 -11.13 -0.22
CA LYS A 85 -7.65 -11.43 -0.56
C LYS A 85 -8.58 -11.40 0.66
N LYS A 86 -8.15 -10.77 1.75
CA LYS A 86 -8.99 -10.48 2.90
C LYS A 86 -9.89 -9.29 2.62
N THR A 87 -11.00 -9.20 3.33
CA THR A 87 -11.78 -7.97 3.36
C THR A 87 -11.05 -6.89 4.17
N ILE A 88 -11.35 -5.63 3.91
CA ILE A 88 -10.83 -4.50 4.70
C ILE A 88 -11.14 -4.65 6.19
N LYS A 89 -12.32 -5.20 6.53
CA LYS A 89 -12.68 -5.52 7.92
C LYS A 89 -11.79 -6.60 8.54
N GLN A 90 -11.43 -7.62 7.76
CA GLN A 90 -10.54 -8.68 8.24
C GLN A 90 -9.11 -8.18 8.38
N ALA A 91 -8.61 -7.37 7.43
CA ALA A 91 -7.32 -6.70 7.54
C ALA A 91 -7.27 -5.85 8.82
N HIS A 92 -8.15 -4.84 8.93
CA HIS A 92 -8.21 -4.00 10.12
C HIS A 92 -8.39 -4.77 11.44
N TYR A 93 -9.17 -5.85 11.47
CA TYR A 93 -9.38 -6.62 12.70
C TYR A 93 -8.14 -7.39 13.13
N GLU A 94 -7.44 -8.03 12.19
CA GLU A 94 -6.19 -8.74 12.48
C GLU A 94 -5.09 -7.77 12.92
N ASP A 95 -5.10 -6.54 12.40
CA ASP A 95 -4.10 -5.54 12.78
C ASP A 95 -4.31 -4.99 14.19
N VAL A 96 -5.58 -4.81 14.58
CA VAL A 96 -5.94 -4.31 15.92
C VAL A 96 -5.87 -5.44 16.95
N TYR A 97 -6.08 -6.71 16.54
CA TYR A 97 -6.11 -7.86 17.44
C TYR A 97 -5.38 -9.10 16.87
N PRO A 98 -4.04 -9.08 16.77
CA PRO A 98 -3.26 -10.12 16.09
C PRO A 98 -3.23 -11.51 16.78
N GLN A 99 -3.85 -11.68 17.95
CA GLN A 99 -3.63 -12.82 18.86
C GLN A 99 -4.87 -13.72 19.09
N ARG A 100 -5.84 -13.79 18.18
CA ARG A 100 -6.96 -14.74 18.31
C ARG A 100 -7.01 -15.73 17.15
N ARG A 101 -6.24 -16.82 17.28
CA ARG A 101 -6.51 -18.09 16.61
C ARG A 101 -7.26 -19.02 17.54
#